data_AF-A0A957ZWD9-F1
#
_entry.id   AF-A0A957ZWD9-F1
#
_cell.length_a   1.000
_cell.length_b   1.000
_cell.length_c   1.000
_cell.angle_alpha   90.00
_cell.angle_beta   90.00
_cell.angle_gamma   90.00
#
_symmetry.space_group_name_H-M   'P 1'
#
loop_
_entity.id
_entity.type
_entity.pdbx_description
1 polymer ?
#
loop_
_entity_poly.entity_id
_entity_poly.type
_entity_poly.pdbx_seq_one_letter_code
_entity_poly.pdbx_strand_id
1 'polypeptide(L)'
;GRALDRYIVPGQMDGFTRLCLVMLVVYLVAAAATFVHNWIMVGIGQNLVTDVRGELFDHVQTLSMPYHDQHRSGDLMSRISNDTEAINQALSNGLIEFTSNILLLGGTLITMFLLNWQLALGALVVIPAMLWITGEVTKRSRKAFRQVQRNLGALNAEMEESISGIQTIQAFAREADTFAQFREVNAQNRQVGIRADII
;
A
#
# COMPACT_ATOMS: atom_id res chain seq x y z
N GLY A 1 -8.06 -31.72 -6.91
CA GLY A 1 -7.62 -32.99 -7.54
C GLY A 1 -8.27 -34.16 -6.86
N ARG A 2 -7.68 -34.68 -5.77
CA ARG A 2 -8.05 -35.97 -5.17
C ARG A 2 -9.54 -36.18 -4.80
N ALA A 3 -10.29 -35.13 -4.45
CA ALA A 3 -11.74 -35.22 -4.22
C ALA A 3 -12.52 -35.54 -5.51
N LEU A 4 -12.16 -34.85 -6.59
CA LEU A 4 -12.74 -35.02 -7.92
C LEU A 4 -12.37 -36.39 -8.49
N ASP A 5 -11.08 -36.71 -8.48
CA ASP A 5 -10.56 -37.92 -9.12
C ASP A 5 -11.02 -39.22 -8.45
N ARG A 6 -11.27 -39.19 -7.13
CA ARG A 6 -11.51 -40.40 -6.33
C ARG A 6 -12.97 -40.64 -5.93
N TYR A 7 -13.79 -39.60 -5.88
CA TYR A 7 -15.18 -39.71 -5.41
C TYR A 7 -16.20 -39.20 -6.43
N ILE A 8 -15.94 -38.06 -7.07
CA ILE A 8 -16.91 -37.42 -7.98
C ILE A 8 -16.88 -38.06 -9.38
N VAL A 9 -15.69 -38.22 -9.98
CA VAL A 9 -15.54 -38.85 -11.32
C VAL A 9 -15.92 -40.34 -11.32
N PRO A 10 -15.56 -41.14 -10.29
CA PRO A 10 -15.93 -42.57 -10.24
C PRO A 10 -17.36 -42.84 -9.74
N GLY A 11 -18.10 -41.83 -9.27
CA GLY A 11 -19.45 -41.98 -8.71
C GLY A 11 -19.53 -42.70 -7.34
N GLN A 12 -18.39 -42.92 -6.68
CA GLN A 12 -18.33 -43.58 -5.36
C GLN A 12 -18.38 -42.51 -4.26
N MET A 13 -19.46 -42.48 -3.49
CA MET A 13 -19.66 -41.51 -2.40
C MET A 13 -19.10 -41.97 -1.06
N ASP A 14 -18.71 -43.25 -0.95
CA ASP A 14 -18.16 -43.84 0.27
C ASP A 14 -16.79 -43.24 0.59
N GLY A 15 -16.74 -42.36 1.61
CA GLY A 15 -15.53 -41.66 2.04
C GLY A 15 -15.46 -40.18 1.63
N PHE A 16 -16.41 -39.70 0.82
CA PHE A 16 -16.53 -38.29 0.46
C PHE A 16 -16.80 -37.42 1.70
N THR A 17 -17.72 -37.83 2.58
CA THR A 17 -18.04 -37.12 3.83
C THR A 17 -16.81 -36.99 4.74
N ARG A 18 -15.96 -38.02 4.83
CA ARG A 18 -14.72 -37.98 5.59
C ARG A 18 -13.73 -36.99 4.98
N LEU A 19 -13.61 -36.94 3.66
CA LEU A 19 -12.76 -35.98 2.97
C LEU A 19 -13.26 -34.54 3.18
N CYS A 20 -14.57 -34.30 3.09
CA CYS A 20 -15.17 -33.00 3.39
C CYS A 20 -14.91 -32.58 4.84
N LEU A 21 -15.00 -33.51 5.80
CA LEU A 21 -14.71 -33.23 7.20
C LEU A 21 -13.22 -32.89 7.40
N VAL A 22 -12.31 -33.63 6.75
CA VAL A 22 -10.87 -33.31 6.78
C VAL A 22 -10.61 -31.92 6.17
N MET A 23 -11.22 -31.59 5.03
CA MET A 23 -11.09 -30.26 4.43
C MET A 23 -11.62 -29.17 5.36
N LEU A 24 -12.78 -29.40 5.98
CA LEU A 24 -13.35 -28.47 6.95
C LEU A 24 -12.39 -28.23 8.12
N VAL A 25 -11.84 -29.30 8.70
CA VAL A 25 -10.86 -29.18 9.79
C VAL A 25 -9.60 -28.45 9.33
N VAL A 26 -9.07 -28.76 8.15
CA VAL A 26 -7.90 -28.06 7.60
C VAL A 26 -8.18 -26.56 7.42
N TYR A 27 -9.36 -26.19 6.91
CA TYR A 27 -9.73 -24.79 6.75
C TYR A 27 -9.96 -24.08 8.10
N LEU A 28 -10.56 -24.75 9.08
CA LEU A 28 -10.71 -24.21 10.43
C LEU A 28 -9.36 -23.99 11.10
N VAL A 29 -8.43 -24.95 10.97
CA VAL A 29 -7.07 -24.82 11.49
C VAL A 29 -6.32 -23.71 10.76
N ALA A 30 -6.44 -23.61 9.44
CA ALA A 30 -5.84 -22.52 8.68
C ALA A 30 -6.38 -21.15 9.12
N ALA A 31 -7.71 -21.02 9.27
CA ALA A 31 -8.34 -19.79 9.73
C ALA A 31 -7.89 -19.41 11.15
N ALA A 32 -7.82 -20.39 12.07
CA ALA A 32 -7.33 -20.17 13.42
C ALA A 32 -5.85 -19.76 13.44
N ALA A 33 -5.00 -20.42 12.63
CA ALA A 33 -3.59 -20.08 12.50
C ALA A 33 -3.41 -18.67 11.92
N THR A 34 -4.17 -18.30 10.89
CA THR A 34 -4.18 -16.94 10.33
C THR A 34 -4.63 -15.92 11.37
N PHE A 35 -5.66 -16.21 12.15
CA PHE A 35 -6.13 -15.31 13.21
C PHE A 35 -5.05 -15.09 14.28
N VAL A 36 -4.46 -16.18 14.81
CA VAL A 36 -3.40 -16.11 15.82
C VAL A 36 -2.18 -15.38 15.27
N HIS A 37 -1.78 -15.66 14.03
CA HIS A 37 -0.69 -14.96 13.36
C HIS A 37 -0.95 -13.45 13.28
N ASN A 38 -2.13 -13.03 12.81
CA ASN A 38 -2.49 -11.61 12.74
C ASN A 38 -2.50 -10.95 14.12
N TRP A 39 -3.06 -11.62 15.13
CA TRP A 39 -3.07 -11.09 16.50
C TRP A 39 -1.66 -10.85 17.03
N ILE A 40 -0.79 -11.87 16.94
CA ILE A 40 0.60 -11.76 17.37
C ILE A 40 1.27 -10.60 16.63
N MET A 41 1.00 -10.48 15.34
CA MET A 41 1.65 -9.49 14.51
C MET A 41 1.26 -8.05 14.83
N VAL A 42 -0.03 -7.82 15.12
CA VAL A 42 -0.49 -6.52 15.64
C VAL A 42 0.21 -6.18 16.96
N GLY A 43 0.37 -7.16 17.86
CA GLY A 43 1.10 -6.97 19.12
C GLY A 43 2.57 -6.58 18.91
N ILE A 44 3.29 -7.31 18.05
CA ILE A 44 4.68 -7.00 17.70
C ILE A 44 4.78 -5.60 17.10
N GLY A 45 3.88 -5.25 16.18
CA GLY A 45 3.87 -3.94 15.55
C GLY A 45 3.67 -2.81 16.55
N GLN A 46 2.69 -2.91 17.44
CA GLN A 46 2.44 -1.85 18.44
C GLN A 46 3.58 -1.71 19.45
N ASN A 47 4.21 -2.81 19.88
CA ASN A 47 5.38 -2.75 20.75
C ASN A 47 6.54 -2.03 20.06
N LEU A 48 6.84 -2.36 18.80
CA LEU A 48 7.88 -1.70 18.02
C LEU A 48 7.64 -0.19 17.90
N VAL A 49 6.40 0.24 17.62
CA VAL A 49 6.04 1.67 17.55
C VAL A 49 6.28 2.35 18.89
N THR A 50 5.88 1.71 19.98
CA THR A 50 6.00 2.26 21.33
C THR A 50 7.46 2.46 21.69
N ASP A 51 8.31 1.46 21.42
CA ASP A 51 9.75 1.53 21.71
C ASP A 51 10.44 2.62 20.88
N VAL A 52 10.21 2.64 19.55
CA VAL A 52 10.81 3.65 18.66
C VAL A 52 10.35 5.06 19.00
N ARG A 53 9.08 5.25 19.36
CA ARG A 53 8.57 6.57 19.81
C ARG A 53 9.20 7.00 21.13
N GLY A 54 9.38 6.07 22.06
CA GLY A 54 10.08 6.32 23.33
C GLY A 54 11.52 6.79 23.10
N GLU A 55 12.29 6.03 22.32
CA GLU A 55 13.68 6.36 22.00
C GLU A 55 13.82 7.70 21.27
N LEU A 56 12.94 7.98 20.30
CA LEU A 56 12.94 9.26 19.59
C LEU A 56 12.55 10.43 20.51
N PHE A 57 11.58 10.22 21.39
CA PHE A 57 11.15 11.26 22.32
C PHE A 57 12.25 11.62 23.32
N ASP A 58 12.95 10.61 23.87
CA ASP A 58 14.10 10.83 24.76
C ASP A 58 15.24 11.49 24.01
N HIS A 59 15.55 11.05 22.79
CA HIS A 59 16.60 11.66 21.98
C HIS A 59 16.29 13.13 21.68
N VAL A 60 15.05 13.45 21.28
CA VAL A 60 14.64 14.82 20.96
C VAL A 60 14.77 15.75 22.17
N GLN A 61 14.53 15.27 23.39
CA GLN A 61 14.73 16.07 24.61
C GLN A 61 16.20 16.38 24.92
N THR A 62 17.12 15.57 24.42
CA THR A 62 18.58 15.77 24.63
C THR A 62 19.24 16.64 23.56
N LEU A 63 18.49 17.05 22.53
CA LEU A 63 19.01 17.89 21.45
C LEU A 63 19.33 19.31 21.96
N SER A 64 20.26 19.97 21.28
CA SER A 64 20.73 21.30 21.67
C SER A 64 19.67 22.37 21.38
N MET A 65 19.66 23.46 22.16
CA MET A 65 18.71 24.57 21.92
C MET A 65 18.73 25.15 20.49
N PRO A 66 19.89 25.30 19.82
CA PRO A 66 19.92 25.73 18.43
C PRO A 66 19.15 24.82 17.47
N TYR A 67 19.01 23.52 17.80
CA TYR A 67 18.21 22.58 17.02
C TYR A 67 16.72 22.87 17.17
N HIS A 68 16.27 23.16 18.39
CA HIS A 68 14.90 23.54 18.70
C HIS A 68 14.52 24.93 18.16
N ASP A 69 15.48 25.85 18.05
CA ASP A 69 15.25 27.17 17.44
C ASP A 69 15.04 27.09 15.91
N GLN A 70 15.61 26.07 15.26
CA GLN A 70 15.52 25.85 13.81
C GLN A 70 14.33 24.99 13.39
N HIS A 71 13.74 24.20 14.30
CA HIS A 71 12.67 23.26 13.97
C HIS A 71 11.44 23.49 14.87
N ARG A 72 10.28 23.67 14.24
CA ARG A 72 9.02 23.84 14.98
C ARG A 72 8.70 22.56 15.74
N SER A 73 8.26 22.68 17.00
CA SER A 73 7.88 21.52 17.82
C SER A 73 6.78 20.66 17.17
N GLY A 74 5.89 21.27 16.39
CA GLY A 74 4.88 20.55 15.60
C GLY A 74 5.47 19.64 14.52
N ASP A 75 6.56 20.05 13.87
CA ASP A 75 7.24 19.24 12.84
C ASP A 75 7.95 18.04 13.47
N LEU A 76 8.56 18.24 14.65
CA LEU A 76 9.17 17.16 15.42
C LEU A 76 8.12 16.14 15.89
N MET A 77 6.99 16.61 16.41
CA MET A 77 5.89 15.74 16.85
C MET A 77 5.25 14.98 15.68
N SER A 78 5.11 15.63 14.51
CA SER A 78 4.64 15.00 13.29
C SER A 78 5.56 13.85 12.85
N ARG A 79 6.89 14.06 12.87
CA ARG A 79 7.87 13.00 12.54
C ARG A 79 7.80 11.84 13.53
N ILE A 80 7.78 12.12 14.83
CA ILE A 80 7.67 11.08 15.87
C ILE A 80 6.39 10.27 15.70
N SER A 81 5.27 10.88 15.33
CA SER A 81 4.00 10.15 15.16
C SER A 81 3.91 9.44 13.79
N ASN A 82 4.05 10.19 12.70
CA ASN A 82 3.78 9.74 11.33
C ASN A 82 4.91 8.88 10.75
N ASP A 83 6.17 9.23 10.97
CA ASP A 83 7.28 8.47 10.40
C ASP A 83 7.43 7.12 11.10
N THR A 84 7.21 7.08 12.43
CA THR A 84 7.23 5.82 13.19
C THR A 84 6.09 4.88 12.80
N GLU A 85 4.91 5.44 12.50
CA GLU A 85 3.78 4.69 11.96
C GLU A 85 4.08 4.13 10.57
N ALA A 86 4.68 4.93 9.68
CA ALA A 86 5.07 4.49 8.35
C ALA A 86 6.13 3.37 8.40
N ILE A 87 7.12 3.49 9.31
CA ILE A 87 8.12 2.43 9.56
C ILE A 87 7.43 1.17 10.05
N ASN A 88 6.45 1.30 10.96
CA ASN A 88 5.71 0.16 11.46
C ASN A 88 4.93 -0.57 10.38
N GLN A 89 4.21 0.17 9.52
CA GLN A 89 3.49 -0.42 8.41
C GLN A 89 4.42 -1.16 7.44
N ALA A 90 5.59 -0.58 7.15
CA ALA A 90 6.57 -1.20 6.27
C ALA A 90 7.16 -2.51 6.85
N LEU A 91 7.52 -2.52 8.14
CA LEU A 91 8.16 -3.66 8.79
C LEU A 91 7.15 -4.73 9.23
N SER A 92 6.05 -4.31 9.85
CA SER A 92 5.11 -5.24 10.47
C SER A 92 4.14 -5.83 9.47
N ASN A 93 3.63 -5.02 8.53
CA ASN A 93 2.69 -5.51 7.53
C ASN A 93 3.43 -5.88 6.24
N GLY A 94 4.21 -4.94 5.68
CA GLY A 94 4.82 -5.12 4.37
C GLY A 94 5.82 -6.26 4.28
N LEU A 95 6.85 -6.27 5.15
CA LEU A 95 7.92 -7.27 5.08
C LEU A 95 7.42 -8.69 5.35
N ILE A 96 6.47 -8.85 6.27
CA ILE A 96 5.96 -10.15 6.69
C ILE A 96 4.99 -10.73 5.66
N GLU A 97 4.13 -9.89 5.11
CA GLU A 97 3.29 -10.29 3.99
C GLU A 97 4.14 -10.67 2.78
N PHE A 98 5.22 -9.93 2.51
CA PHE A 98 6.19 -10.27 1.47
C PHE A 98 6.84 -11.64 1.69
N THR A 99 7.35 -11.93 2.90
CA THR A 99 7.93 -13.24 3.23
C THR A 99 6.89 -14.36 3.13
N SER A 100 5.68 -14.13 3.62
CA SER A 100 4.57 -15.10 3.54
C SER A 100 4.18 -15.40 2.09
N ASN A 101 4.13 -14.38 1.24
CA ASN A 101 3.84 -14.52 -0.18
C ASN A 101 4.94 -15.29 -0.91
N ILE A 102 6.22 -15.09 -0.56
CA ILE A 102 7.32 -15.89 -1.11
C ILE A 102 7.17 -17.36 -0.71
N LEU A 103 6.88 -17.64 0.56
CA LEU A 103 6.67 -19.00 1.04
C LEU A 103 5.47 -19.67 0.35
N LEU A 104 4.36 -18.96 0.21
CA LEU A 104 3.16 -19.43 -0.48
C LEU A 104 3.44 -19.70 -1.96
N LEU A 105 4.07 -18.75 -2.65
CA LEU A 105 4.45 -18.88 -4.06
C LEU A 105 5.40 -20.08 -4.25
N GLY A 106 6.46 -20.16 -3.46
CA GLY A 106 7.43 -21.25 -3.50
C GLY A 106 6.79 -22.61 -3.21
N GLY A 107 5.99 -22.71 -2.15
CA GLY A 107 5.28 -23.94 -1.80
C GLY A 107 4.29 -24.37 -2.88
N THR A 108 3.60 -23.42 -3.50
CA THR A 108 2.69 -23.68 -4.63
C THR A 108 3.46 -24.17 -5.85
N LEU A 109 4.55 -23.51 -6.23
CA LEU A 109 5.39 -23.92 -7.36
C LEU A 109 5.96 -25.33 -7.13
N ILE A 110 6.55 -25.61 -5.97
CA ILE A 110 7.05 -26.94 -5.61
C ILE A 110 5.94 -27.98 -5.75
N THR A 111 4.76 -27.70 -5.19
CA THR A 111 3.61 -28.62 -5.26
C THR A 111 3.15 -28.84 -6.71
N MET A 112 3.12 -27.80 -7.54
CA MET A 112 2.77 -27.92 -8.96
C MET A 112 3.76 -28.78 -9.73
N PHE A 113 5.06 -28.56 -9.56
CA PHE A 113 6.11 -29.36 -10.22
C PHE A 113 6.10 -30.82 -9.77
N LEU A 114 5.83 -31.08 -8.49
CA LEU A 114 5.67 -32.45 -7.97
C LEU A 114 4.43 -33.16 -8.54
N LEU A 115 3.37 -32.42 -8.86
CA LEU A 115 2.13 -33.00 -9.40
C LEU A 115 2.22 -33.25 -10.90
N ASN A 116 2.64 -32.25 -11.69
CA ASN A 116 2.82 -32.35 -13.13
C ASN A 116 3.69 -31.18 -13.63
N TRP A 117 4.93 -31.48 -14.01
CA TRP A 117 5.89 -30.47 -14.44
C TRP A 117 5.53 -29.84 -15.80
N GLN A 118 4.85 -30.56 -16.70
CA GLN A 118 4.44 -30.01 -18.00
C GLN A 118 3.36 -28.93 -17.84
N LEU A 119 2.35 -29.18 -17.00
CA LEU A 119 1.32 -28.20 -16.67
C LEU A 119 1.89 -27.03 -15.87
N ALA A 120 2.84 -27.29 -14.97
CA ALA A 120 3.53 -26.24 -14.22
C ALA A 120 4.28 -25.28 -15.14
N LEU A 121 5.02 -25.79 -16.12
CA LEU A 121 5.69 -24.95 -17.12
C LEU A 121 4.70 -24.15 -17.96
N GLY A 122 3.57 -24.75 -18.37
CA GLY A 122 2.50 -24.04 -19.07
C GLY A 122 1.94 -22.86 -18.26
N ALA A 123 1.70 -23.07 -16.95
CA ALA A 123 1.25 -22.01 -16.05
C ALA A 123 2.32 -20.92 -15.86
N LEU A 124 3.61 -21.29 -15.81
CA LEU A 124 4.71 -20.36 -15.61
C LEU A 124 4.85 -19.35 -16.76
N VAL A 125 4.39 -19.67 -17.97
CA VAL A 125 4.38 -18.76 -19.13
C VAL A 125 3.48 -17.53 -18.88
N VAL A 126 2.47 -17.64 -18.02
CA VAL A 126 1.59 -16.51 -17.68
C VAL A 126 2.33 -15.45 -16.84
N ILE A 127 3.31 -15.87 -16.03
CA ILE A 127 4.08 -14.98 -15.15
C ILE A 127 4.82 -13.87 -15.92
N PRO A 128 5.67 -14.14 -16.93
CA PRO A 128 6.36 -13.08 -17.66
C PRO A 128 5.38 -12.15 -18.40
N ALA A 129 4.27 -12.67 -18.92
CA ALA A 129 3.24 -11.83 -19.54
C ALA A 129 2.61 -10.87 -18.52
N MET A 130 2.25 -11.36 -17.33
CA MET A 130 1.74 -10.54 -16.23
C MET A 130 2.76 -9.50 -15.77
N LEU A 131 4.03 -9.89 -15.61
CA LEU A 131 5.11 -8.96 -15.21
C LEU A 131 5.31 -7.86 -16.26
N TRP A 132 5.23 -8.19 -17.53
CA TRP A 132 5.36 -7.22 -18.62
C TRP A 132 4.20 -6.24 -18.65
N ILE A 133 2.95 -6.73 -18.59
CA ILE A 133 1.75 -5.87 -18.57
C ILE A 133 1.76 -4.98 -17.32
N THR A 134 1.98 -5.57 -16.15
CA THR A 134 2.02 -4.83 -14.87
C THR A 134 3.13 -3.79 -14.88
N GLY A 135 4.31 -4.12 -15.41
CA GLY A 135 5.43 -3.20 -15.52
C GLY A 135 5.12 -2.00 -16.43
N GLU A 136 4.50 -2.24 -17.59
CA GLU A 136 4.12 -1.18 -18.52
C GLU A 136 3.01 -0.28 -17.94
N VAL A 137 1.99 -0.86 -17.32
CA VAL A 137 0.93 -0.11 -16.62
C VAL A 137 1.53 0.74 -15.50
N THR A 138 2.34 0.12 -14.62
CA THR A 138 3.00 0.82 -13.51
C THR A 138 3.83 2.00 -13.99
N LYS A 139 4.59 1.84 -15.08
CA LYS A 139 5.41 2.91 -15.65
C LYS A 139 4.54 4.08 -16.15
N ARG A 140 3.41 3.79 -16.81
CA ARG A 140 2.46 4.80 -17.30
C ARG A 140 1.76 5.51 -16.16
N SER A 141 1.23 4.78 -15.16
CA SER A 141 0.58 5.37 -14.00
C SER A 141 1.57 6.25 -13.23
N ARG A 142 2.81 5.80 -12.97
CA ARG A 142 3.85 6.64 -12.33
C ARG A 142 4.15 7.93 -13.09
N LYS A 143 4.10 7.92 -14.43
CA LYS A 143 4.31 9.13 -15.23
C LYS A 143 3.10 10.07 -15.13
N ALA A 144 1.88 9.52 -15.17
CA ALA A 144 0.65 10.29 -15.07
C ALA A 144 0.50 10.95 -13.69
N PHE A 145 0.67 10.19 -12.61
CA PHE A 145 0.62 10.70 -11.23
C PHE A 145 1.69 11.75 -10.94
N ARG A 146 2.87 11.66 -11.57
CA ARG A 146 3.88 12.72 -11.47
C ARG A 146 3.41 14.04 -12.09
N GLN A 147 2.62 13.97 -13.15
CA GLN A 147 2.05 15.17 -13.76
C GLN A 147 0.91 15.74 -12.91
N VAL A 148 0.08 14.88 -12.31
CA VAL A 148 -0.94 15.29 -11.32
C VAL A 148 -0.26 16.03 -10.16
N GLN A 149 0.81 15.47 -9.60
CA GLN A 149 1.54 16.09 -8.49
C GLN A 149 2.10 17.49 -8.84
N ARG A 150 2.59 17.67 -10.08
CA ARG A 150 3.08 18.98 -10.55
C ARG A 150 1.96 20.00 -10.66
N ASN A 151 0.82 19.61 -11.23
CA ASN A 151 -0.33 20.52 -11.39
C ASN A 151 -0.98 20.84 -10.04
N LEU A 152 -1.06 19.88 -9.12
CA LEU A 152 -1.47 20.12 -7.73
C LEU A 152 -0.52 21.10 -7.03
N GLY A 153 0.79 20.98 -7.27
CA GLY A 153 1.77 21.93 -6.75
C GLY A 153 1.53 23.36 -7.25
N ALA A 154 1.28 23.53 -8.55
CA ALA A 154 0.95 24.82 -9.13
C ALA A 154 -0.37 25.39 -8.58
N LEU A 155 -1.38 24.54 -8.41
CA LEU A 155 -2.67 24.93 -7.81
C LEU A 155 -2.49 25.42 -6.37
N ASN A 156 -1.71 24.69 -5.57
CA ASN A 156 -1.44 25.07 -4.18
C ASN A 156 -0.64 26.38 -4.10
N ALA A 157 0.34 26.59 -4.99
CA ALA A 157 1.10 27.83 -5.06
C ALA A 157 0.20 29.03 -5.39
N GLU A 158 -0.70 28.90 -6.37
CA GLU A 158 -1.69 29.93 -6.71
C GLU A 158 -2.60 30.26 -5.53
N MET A 159 -3.06 29.23 -4.78
CA MET A 159 -3.86 29.44 -3.56
C MET A 159 -3.07 30.14 -2.47
N GLU A 160 -1.81 29.77 -2.25
CA GLU A 160 -0.95 30.37 -1.23
C GLU A 160 -0.66 31.85 -1.54
N GLU A 161 -0.30 32.17 -2.79
CA GLU A 161 -0.08 33.55 -3.25
C GLU A 161 -1.36 34.39 -3.12
N SER A 162 -2.51 33.84 -3.53
CA SER A 162 -3.80 34.52 -3.44
C SER A 162 -4.23 34.80 -2.01
N ILE A 163 -4.04 33.85 -1.09
CA ILE A 163 -4.41 34.00 0.32
C ILE A 163 -3.47 34.97 1.02
N SER A 164 -2.15 34.85 0.79
CA SER A 164 -1.15 35.75 1.36
C SER A 164 -1.33 37.19 0.84
N GLY A 165 -1.66 37.35 -0.44
CA GLY A 165 -1.87 38.63 -1.12
C GLY A 165 -3.31 39.17 -1.09
N ILE A 166 -4.21 38.59 -0.28
CA ILE A 166 -5.66 38.87 -0.37
C ILE A 166 -5.99 40.36 -0.19
N GLN A 167 -5.26 41.07 0.68
CA GLN A 167 -5.45 42.51 0.90
C GLN A 167 -5.07 43.31 -0.35
N THR A 168 -4.00 42.93 -1.04
CA THR A 168 -3.57 43.55 -2.29
C THR A 168 -4.58 43.29 -3.39
N ILE A 169 -5.08 42.05 -3.51
CA ILE A 169 -6.09 41.69 -4.52
C ILE A 169 -7.36 42.53 -4.34
N GLN A 170 -7.84 42.68 -3.11
CA GLN A 170 -9.02 43.49 -2.79
C GLN A 170 -8.76 44.99 -2.98
N ALA A 171 -7.59 45.50 -2.60
CA ALA A 171 -7.23 46.90 -2.77
C ALA A 171 -7.20 47.34 -4.24
N PHE A 172 -6.85 46.41 -5.15
CA PHE A 172 -6.85 46.65 -6.60
C PHE A 172 -8.09 46.10 -7.34
N ALA A 173 -9.10 45.60 -6.61
CA ALA A 173 -10.31 44.99 -7.16
C ALA A 173 -10.05 43.91 -8.24
N ARG A 174 -9.05 43.04 -8.00
CA ARG A 174 -8.60 41.99 -8.94
C ARG A 174 -9.14 40.59 -8.63
N GLU A 175 -10.18 40.47 -7.79
CA GLU A 175 -10.72 39.17 -7.36
C GLU A 175 -11.18 38.32 -8.55
N ALA A 176 -11.81 38.94 -9.54
CA ALA A 176 -12.30 38.24 -10.74
C ALA A 176 -11.15 37.70 -11.61
N ASP A 177 -10.06 38.46 -11.74
CA ASP A 177 -8.86 38.06 -12.48
C ASP A 177 -8.18 36.87 -11.80
N THR A 178 -7.92 36.97 -10.49
CA THR A 178 -7.30 35.90 -9.69
C THR A 178 -8.16 34.63 -9.71
N PHE A 179 -9.49 34.78 -9.59
CA PHE A 179 -10.37 33.62 -9.66
C PHE A 179 -10.39 32.98 -11.06
N ALA A 180 -10.19 33.76 -12.13
CA ALA A 180 -10.02 33.22 -13.48
C ALA A 180 -8.71 32.44 -13.63
N GLN A 181 -7.59 32.94 -13.09
CA GLN A 181 -6.32 32.21 -13.04
C GLN A 181 -6.44 30.90 -12.26
N PHE A 182 -7.02 30.93 -11.06
CA PHE A 182 -7.26 29.73 -10.27
C PHE A 182 -8.09 28.69 -11.03
N ARG A 183 -9.17 29.11 -11.71
CA ARG A 183 -9.99 28.19 -12.51
C ARG A 183 -9.22 27.53 -13.65
N GLU A 184 -8.32 28.26 -14.29
CA GLU A 184 -7.47 27.72 -15.37
C GLU A 184 -6.53 26.64 -14.83
N VAL A 185 -5.79 26.93 -13.75
CA VAL A 185 -4.88 25.96 -13.12
C VAL A 185 -5.65 24.74 -12.58
N ASN A 186 -6.83 24.96 -12.00
CA ASN A 186 -7.69 23.88 -11.51
C ASN A 186 -8.24 23.01 -12.65
N ALA A 187 -8.61 23.60 -13.79
CA ALA A 187 -9.06 22.86 -14.97
C ALA A 187 -7.94 21.98 -15.54
N GLN A 188 -6.71 22.49 -15.60
CA GLN A 188 -5.54 21.73 -16.02
C GLN A 188 -5.26 20.57 -15.04
N ASN A 189 -5.36 20.81 -13.73
CA ASN A 189 -5.21 19.76 -12.73
C ASN A 189 -6.30 18.67 -12.89
N ARG A 190 -7.57 19.07 -13.05
CA ARG A 190 -8.68 18.15 -13.26
C ARG A 190 -8.50 17.28 -14.51
N GLN A 191 -8.05 17.86 -15.62
CA GLN A 191 -7.87 17.12 -16.88
C GLN A 191 -6.76 16.08 -16.76
N VAL A 192 -5.65 16.42 -16.10
CA VAL A 192 -4.54 15.49 -15.85
C VAL A 192 -4.95 14.42 -14.83
N GLY A 193 -5.70 14.79 -13.79
CA GLY A 193 -6.26 13.86 -12.80
C GLY A 193 -7.13 12.79 -13.44
N ILE A 194 -8.13 13.20 -14.23
CA ILE A 194 -9.02 12.25 -14.95
C ILE A 194 -8.19 11.32 -15.85
N ARG A 195 -7.18 11.83 -16.55
CA ARG A 195 -6.32 10.99 -17.40
C ARG A 195 -5.49 10.02 -16.57
N ALA A 196 -5.03 10.40 -15.39
CA ALA A 196 -4.25 9.53 -14.51
C ALA A 196 -5.12 8.40 -13.92
N ASP A 197 -6.36 8.69 -13.53
CA ASP A 197 -7.28 7.71 -12.94
C ASP A 197 -7.74 6.63 -13.92
N ILE A 198 -7.71 6.92 -15.23
CA ILE A 198 -8.10 5.98 -16.29
C ILE A 198 -6.95 5.02 -16.67
N ILE A 199 -5.71 5.29 -16.25
CA ILE A 199 -4.49 4.53 -16.61
C ILE A 199 -4.13 3.49 -15.55
#